data_AF-A0A842WUQ6-F1
#
_entry.id   AF-A0A842WUQ6-F1
#
_cell.length_a   1.000
_cell.length_b   1.000
_cell.length_c   1.000
_cell.angle_alpha   90.00
_cell.angle_beta   90.00
_cell.angle_gamma   90.00
#
_symmetry.space_group_name_H-M   'P 1'
#
loop_
_entity.id
_entity.type
_entity.pdbx_description
1 polymer ?
#
loop_
_entity_poly.entity_id
_entity_poly.type
_entity_poly.pdbx_seq_one_letter_code
_entity_poly.pdbx_strand_id
1 'polypeptide(L)'
;MNWIEIHRYISWTLVIASIVLISTGYAVSRGLSPSYYYQLALFHRIFEMFFIPLLILHMSITIRYYRINWRKTISLLRQNRGSSIHSMRLLQRLSSWLIVFFAVLVIIPGLNGYDIFAEATGEAIPFSLHRFFDVFLVSLIIIHSIIGVRFVMMRKRIRWRFTNHLLSFLTIGLVLAVVLVNVPQASVKETEYSGTVIIGSEEFSFQASDIDSLRPDIFTEGHFSMFDILVHISNHEGIELEYHFNETMNTFVVESINGEPHWWYRVIYSGGWPENNVFRMDHYPWKPETEITFYKVSKERLDETYAIFREEIERKLVNDGELIIPEVTIRGKSFYYRAENVSVTAHNLRNDTFQTGVITAIDVIMSLGDKGDIFYDIAWFESIGDADVVQNYYIVQINSDRQAGTCGFVYESGDLENQGLLNHIHLPSDSRVLNAPEYVTWYWICL
;
A
#
# COMPACT_ATOMS: atom_id res chain seq x y z
N MET A 1 -25.86 15.08 -36.14
CA MET A 1 -25.23 15.73 -34.98
C MET A 1 -24.05 16.56 -35.49
N ASN A 2 -24.00 17.86 -35.18
CA ASN A 2 -22.89 18.71 -35.60
C ASN A 2 -21.63 18.32 -34.79
N TRP A 3 -20.43 18.32 -35.39
CA TRP A 3 -19.16 18.05 -34.71
C TRP A 3 -18.97 18.85 -33.41
N ILE A 4 -19.54 20.05 -33.34
CA ILE A 4 -19.57 20.88 -32.14
C ILE A 4 -20.33 20.21 -30.98
N GLU A 5 -21.49 19.60 -31.28
CA GLU A 5 -22.30 18.89 -30.28
C GLU A 5 -21.59 17.63 -29.81
N ILE A 6 -21.02 16.86 -30.74
CA ILE A 6 -20.24 15.65 -30.42
C ILE A 6 -19.07 16.00 -29.50
N HIS A 7 -18.28 17.02 -29.86
CA HIS A 7 -17.15 17.47 -29.08
C HIS A 7 -17.55 17.91 -27.67
N ARG A 8 -18.70 18.60 -27.55
CA ARG A 8 -19.26 19.01 -26.26
C ARG A 8 -19.68 17.82 -25.40
N TYR A 9 -20.35 16.82 -25.98
CA TYR A 9 -20.73 15.60 -25.24
C TYR A 9 -19.49 14.86 -24.75
N ILE A 10 -18.50 14.62 -25.62
CA ILE A 10 -17.23 13.98 -25.26
C ILE A 10 -16.54 14.75 -24.12
N SER A 11 -16.50 16.08 -24.19
CA SER A 11 -15.89 16.90 -23.16
C SER A 11 -16.57 16.75 -21.79
N TRP A 12 -17.90 16.67 -21.74
CA TRP A 12 -18.63 16.47 -20.48
C TRP A 12 -18.45 15.04 -19.95
N THR A 13 -18.43 14.05 -20.84
CA THR A 13 -18.15 12.67 -20.46
C THR A 13 -16.75 12.54 -19.85
N LEU A 14 -15.74 13.22 -20.43
CA LEU A 14 -14.39 13.28 -19.86
C LEU A 14 -14.38 13.88 -18.46
N VAL A 15 -15.13 14.97 -18.22
CA VAL A 15 -15.22 15.58 -16.88
C VAL A 15 -15.77 14.59 -15.86
N ILE A 16 -16.84 13.87 -16.19
CA ILE A 16 -17.44 12.88 -15.29
C ILE A 16 -16.44 11.74 -15.03
N ALA A 17 -15.81 11.21 -16.08
CA ALA A 17 -14.82 10.15 -15.96
C ALA A 17 -13.59 10.58 -15.13
N SER A 18 -13.10 11.82 -15.30
CA SER A 18 -12.01 12.37 -14.50
C SER A 18 -12.37 12.48 -13.02
N ILE A 19 -13.59 12.94 -12.68
CA ILE A 19 -14.03 13.01 -11.28
C ILE A 19 -14.02 11.62 -10.66
N VAL A 20 -14.53 10.62 -11.37
CA VAL A 20 -14.53 9.23 -10.90
C VAL A 20 -13.10 8.72 -10.71
N LEU A 21 -12.23 8.88 -11.71
CA LEU A 21 -10.84 8.42 -11.65
C LEU A 21 -10.05 9.06 -10.51
N ILE A 22 -10.12 10.38 -10.36
CA ILE A 22 -9.43 11.10 -9.28
C ILE A 22 -9.96 10.61 -7.93
N SER A 23 -11.29 10.46 -7.80
CA SER A 23 -11.90 10.02 -6.53
C SER A 23 -11.51 8.59 -6.17
N THR A 24 -11.53 7.66 -7.12
CA THR A 24 -11.16 6.26 -6.87
C THR A 24 -9.66 6.08 -6.71
N GLY A 25 -8.84 6.78 -7.49
CA GLY A 25 -7.38 6.73 -7.36
C GLY A 25 -6.94 7.29 -6.01
N TYR A 26 -7.56 8.39 -5.57
CA TYR A 26 -7.35 8.93 -4.24
C TYR A 26 -7.81 7.99 -3.12
N ALA A 27 -8.99 7.37 -3.26
CA ALA A 27 -9.49 6.43 -2.26
C ALA A 27 -8.62 5.17 -2.12
N VAL A 28 -8.08 4.67 -3.24
CA VAL A 28 -7.14 3.54 -3.26
C VAL A 28 -5.82 3.94 -2.62
N SER A 29 -5.18 5.02 -3.09
CA SER A 29 -3.87 5.49 -2.60
C SER A 29 -3.83 5.95 -1.13
N ARG A 30 -5.00 6.13 -0.51
CA ARG A 30 -5.13 6.53 0.89
C ARG A 30 -5.73 5.45 1.77
N GLY A 31 -6.03 4.27 1.20
CA GLY A 31 -6.70 3.21 1.94
C GLY A 31 -8.01 3.66 2.59
N LEU A 32 -8.75 4.63 2.03
CA LEU A 32 -9.95 5.20 2.67
C LEU A 32 -11.07 4.17 2.87
N SER A 33 -10.99 3.03 2.18
CA SER A 33 -11.97 1.97 2.30
C SER A 33 -11.29 0.59 2.20
N PRO A 34 -10.65 0.12 3.28
CA PRO A 34 -9.92 -1.15 3.26
C PRO A 34 -10.80 -2.32 2.82
N SER A 35 -12.07 -2.34 3.28
CA SER A 35 -13.06 -3.37 2.93
C SER A 35 -13.45 -3.40 1.44
N TYR A 36 -13.21 -2.31 0.70
CA TYR A 36 -13.56 -2.18 -0.71
C TYR A 36 -12.35 -1.91 -1.61
N TYR A 37 -11.13 -2.11 -1.10
CA TYR A 37 -9.89 -1.76 -1.79
C TYR A 37 -9.84 -2.37 -3.20
N TYR A 38 -10.05 -3.69 -3.31
CA TYR A 38 -10.02 -4.41 -4.58
C TYR A 38 -11.09 -3.91 -5.57
N GLN A 39 -12.31 -3.67 -5.10
CA GLN A 39 -13.40 -3.17 -5.93
C GLN A 39 -13.12 -1.75 -6.42
N LEU A 40 -12.55 -0.89 -5.57
CA LEU A 40 -12.16 0.48 -5.94
C LEU A 40 -11.01 0.49 -6.95
N ALA A 41 -9.99 -0.35 -6.75
CA ALA A 41 -8.86 -0.50 -7.68
C ALA A 41 -9.34 -1.02 -9.04
N LEU A 42 -10.18 -2.06 -9.06
CA LEU A 42 -10.78 -2.58 -10.29
C LEU A 42 -11.63 -1.51 -10.99
N PHE A 43 -12.45 -0.78 -10.24
CA PHE A 43 -13.28 0.29 -10.80
C PHE A 43 -12.44 1.42 -11.38
N HIS A 44 -11.33 1.80 -10.72
CA HIS A 44 -10.37 2.77 -11.23
C HIS A 44 -9.82 2.33 -12.59
N ARG A 45 -9.33 1.08 -12.70
CA ARG A 45 -8.80 0.52 -13.97
C ARG A 45 -9.85 0.48 -15.09
N ILE A 46 -11.09 0.10 -14.77
CA ILE A 46 -12.19 0.11 -15.75
C ILE A 46 -12.43 1.52 -16.31
N PHE A 47 -12.45 2.53 -15.44
CA PHE A 47 -12.64 3.91 -15.87
C PHE A 47 -11.43 4.46 -16.64
N GLU A 48 -10.23 3.98 -16.35
CA GLU A 48 -9.01 4.37 -17.05
C GLU A 48 -9.05 3.87 -18.50
N MET A 49 -9.40 2.60 -18.70
CA MET A 49 -9.59 2.01 -20.03
C MET A 49 -10.64 2.75 -20.87
N PHE A 50 -11.62 3.39 -20.24
CA PHE A 50 -12.61 4.23 -20.92
C PHE A 50 -12.11 5.67 -21.15
N PHE A 51 -11.40 6.24 -20.18
CA PHE A 51 -10.91 7.61 -20.21
C PHE A 51 -9.85 7.83 -21.28
N ILE A 52 -8.88 6.92 -21.42
CA ILE A 52 -7.76 7.08 -22.37
C ILE A 52 -8.25 7.20 -23.83
N PRO A 53 -9.09 6.29 -24.37
CA PRO A 53 -9.61 6.43 -25.73
C PRO A 53 -10.45 7.69 -25.92
N LEU A 54 -11.23 8.06 -24.90
CA LEU A 54 -12.07 9.26 -24.95
C LEU A 54 -11.22 10.54 -24.99
N LEU A 55 -10.11 10.59 -24.26
CA LEU A 55 -9.16 11.69 -24.28
C LEU A 55 -8.47 11.81 -25.65
N ILE A 56 -8.02 10.69 -26.21
CA ILE A 56 -7.43 10.63 -27.55
C ILE A 56 -8.42 11.13 -28.61
N LEU A 57 -9.68 10.70 -28.54
CA LEU A 57 -10.74 11.16 -29.44
C LEU A 57 -10.98 12.66 -29.30
N HIS A 58 -11.07 13.16 -28.07
CA HIS A 58 -11.24 14.60 -27.79
C HIS A 58 -10.08 15.43 -28.35
N MET A 59 -8.83 14.99 -28.14
CA MET A 59 -7.64 15.64 -28.68
C MET A 59 -7.65 15.65 -30.21
N SER A 60 -7.98 14.52 -30.83
CA SER A 60 -8.03 14.37 -32.28
C SER A 60 -9.03 15.33 -32.92
N ILE A 61 -10.24 15.43 -32.35
CA ILE A 61 -11.26 16.38 -32.80
C ILE A 61 -10.78 17.81 -32.60
N THR A 62 -10.18 18.11 -31.45
CA THR A 62 -9.67 19.46 -31.13
C THR A 62 -8.59 19.91 -32.10
N ILE A 63 -7.60 19.05 -32.38
CA ILE A 63 -6.50 19.35 -33.31
C ILE A 63 -7.02 19.50 -34.75
N ARG A 64 -7.91 18.62 -35.18
CA ARG A 64 -8.41 18.59 -36.56
C ARG A 64 -9.33 19.77 -36.88
N TYR A 65 -10.27 20.08 -36.00
CA TYR A 65 -11.34 21.03 -36.30
C TYR A 65 -11.14 22.41 -35.65
N TYR A 66 -10.39 22.49 -34.56
CA TYR A 66 -10.22 23.72 -33.78
C TYR A 66 -8.77 24.19 -33.82
N ARG A 67 -8.27 24.50 -35.03
CA ARG A 67 -6.92 25.08 -35.22
C ARG A 67 -6.71 26.28 -34.29
N ILE A 68 -5.71 26.18 -33.43
CA ILE A 68 -5.40 27.23 -32.47
C ILE A 68 -4.55 28.30 -33.14
N ASN A 69 -5.15 29.46 -33.39
CA ASN A 69 -4.42 30.61 -33.91
C ASN A 69 -3.70 31.37 -32.77
N TRP A 70 -2.58 30.80 -32.30
CA TRP A 70 -1.74 31.37 -31.24
C TRP A 70 -1.27 32.80 -31.56
N ARG A 71 -0.92 33.06 -32.82
CA ARG A 71 -0.46 34.37 -33.29
C ARG A 71 -1.49 35.45 -33.03
N LYS A 72 -2.77 35.19 -33.33
CA LYS A 72 -3.87 36.12 -33.08
C LYS A 72 -4.11 36.38 -31.59
N THR A 73 -3.96 35.35 -30.74
CA THR A 73 -4.17 35.52 -29.29
C THR A 73 -3.05 36.33 -28.66
N ILE A 74 -1.80 36.07 -29.03
CA ILE A 74 -0.63 36.82 -28.54
C ILE A 74 -0.66 38.27 -29.04
N SER A 75 -1.05 38.51 -30.30
CA SER A 75 -1.14 39.87 -30.84
C SER A 75 -2.20 40.72 -30.12
N LEU A 76 -3.36 40.13 -29.78
CA LEU A 76 -4.41 40.81 -29.02
C LEU A 76 -3.97 41.19 -27.60
N LEU A 77 -3.15 40.36 -26.95
CA LEU A 77 -2.57 40.69 -25.64
C LEU A 77 -1.59 41.86 -25.74
N ARG A 78 -0.73 41.87 -26.77
CA ARG A 78 0.24 42.94 -26.99
C ARG A 78 -0.41 44.32 -27.22
N GLN A 79 -1.63 44.34 -27.77
CA GLN A 79 -2.35 45.59 -28.08
C GLN A 79 -3.10 46.20 -26.88
N ASN A 80 -3.09 45.54 -25.70
CA ASN A 80 -3.68 45.99 -24.43
C ASN A 80 -5.19 46.36 -24.44
N ARG A 81 -5.91 46.23 -25.58
CA ARG A 81 -7.36 46.41 -25.66
C ARG A 81 -8.07 45.16 -25.12
N GLY A 82 -8.90 45.32 -24.08
CA GLY A 82 -9.65 44.20 -23.50
C GLY A 82 -8.78 43.15 -22.78
N SER A 83 -7.63 43.59 -22.25
CA SER A 83 -6.56 42.74 -21.73
C SER A 83 -7.04 41.64 -20.77
N SER A 84 -7.98 41.92 -19.87
CA SER A 84 -8.49 40.92 -18.91
C SER A 84 -9.25 39.75 -19.54
N ILE A 85 -10.07 39.98 -20.58
CA ILE A 85 -10.79 38.88 -21.25
C ILE A 85 -9.80 38.05 -22.07
N HIS A 86 -8.88 38.73 -22.76
CA HIS A 86 -7.88 38.06 -23.57
C HIS A 86 -6.88 37.26 -22.72
N SER A 87 -6.49 37.76 -21.54
CA SER A 87 -5.60 37.05 -20.61
C SER A 87 -6.29 35.82 -20.03
N MET A 88 -7.55 35.91 -19.62
CA MET A 88 -8.31 34.75 -19.17
C MET A 88 -8.47 33.70 -20.26
N ARG A 89 -8.73 34.12 -21.51
CA ARG A 89 -8.84 33.17 -22.64
C ARG A 89 -7.51 32.49 -22.93
N LEU A 90 -6.41 33.22 -22.81
CA LEU A 90 -5.07 32.63 -22.92
C LEU A 90 -4.84 31.62 -21.79
N LEU A 91 -5.11 31.99 -20.54
CA LEU A 91 -4.91 31.12 -19.38
C LEU A 91 -5.78 29.87 -19.44
N GLN A 92 -7.04 29.99 -19.89
CA GLN A 92 -7.92 28.85 -20.11
C GLN A 92 -7.34 27.88 -21.15
N ARG A 93 -6.80 28.41 -22.26
CA ARG A 93 -6.20 27.58 -23.32
C ARG A 93 -4.90 26.92 -22.85
N LEU A 94 -4.06 27.68 -22.14
CA LEU A 94 -2.81 27.16 -21.58
C LEU A 94 -3.10 26.04 -20.59
N SER A 95 -4.03 26.25 -19.65
CA SER A 95 -4.45 25.22 -18.70
C SER A 95 -5.04 24.00 -19.41
N SER A 96 -5.85 24.15 -20.48
CA SER A 96 -6.32 22.98 -21.24
C SER A 96 -5.18 22.14 -21.82
N TRP A 97 -4.14 22.76 -22.39
CA TRP A 97 -3.00 22.03 -22.93
C TRP A 97 -2.15 21.40 -21.85
N LEU A 98 -1.96 22.10 -20.72
CA LEU A 98 -1.24 21.55 -19.58
C LEU A 98 -1.99 20.37 -18.96
N ILE A 99 -3.33 20.42 -18.85
CA ILE A 99 -4.15 19.28 -18.40
C ILE A 99 -3.89 18.07 -19.30
N VAL A 100 -3.92 18.24 -20.62
CA VAL A 100 -3.65 17.14 -21.55
C VAL A 100 -2.23 16.60 -21.38
N PHE A 101 -1.24 17.49 -21.27
CA PHE A 101 0.16 17.10 -21.06
C PHE A 101 0.34 16.28 -19.77
N PHE A 102 -0.16 16.79 -18.64
CA PHE A 102 -0.08 16.09 -17.37
C PHE A 102 -0.94 14.82 -17.34
N ALA A 103 -2.10 14.79 -18.02
CA ALA A 103 -2.88 13.57 -18.16
C ALA A 103 -2.07 12.47 -18.86
N VAL A 104 -1.32 12.80 -19.92
CA VAL A 104 -0.41 11.84 -20.56
C VAL A 104 0.71 11.41 -19.61
N LEU A 105 1.28 12.34 -18.84
CA LEU A 105 2.30 12.02 -17.84
C LEU A 105 1.79 11.18 -16.66
N VAL A 106 0.49 11.22 -16.37
CA VAL A 106 -0.16 10.34 -15.38
C VAL A 106 -0.46 8.97 -16.00
N ILE A 107 -0.99 8.95 -17.23
CA ILE A 107 -1.33 7.71 -17.95
C ILE A 107 -0.09 6.84 -18.16
N ILE A 108 1.04 7.40 -18.62
CA ILE A 108 2.21 6.58 -18.97
C ILE A 108 2.73 5.74 -17.77
N PRO A 109 3.02 6.32 -16.60
CA PRO A 109 3.35 5.53 -15.41
C PRO A 109 2.17 4.70 -14.89
N GLY A 110 0.93 5.14 -15.08
CA GLY A 110 -0.27 4.38 -14.70
C GLY A 110 -0.43 3.08 -15.48
N LEU A 111 -0.02 3.07 -16.76
CA LEU A 111 -0.01 1.86 -17.59
C LEU A 111 0.88 0.75 -17.01
N ASN A 112 1.89 1.08 -16.19
CA ASN A 112 2.70 0.07 -15.50
C ASN A 112 1.94 -0.72 -14.42
N GLY A 113 0.69 -0.34 -14.11
CA GLY A 113 -0.24 -1.18 -13.34
C GLY A 113 -0.86 -2.33 -14.16
N TYR A 114 -0.56 -2.43 -15.46
CA TYR A 114 -1.00 -3.52 -16.33
C TYR A 114 0.21 -4.36 -16.76
N ASP A 115 0.11 -5.68 -16.60
CA ASP A 115 1.21 -6.64 -16.80
C ASP A 115 1.93 -6.47 -18.15
N ILE A 116 1.15 -6.28 -19.22
CA ILE A 116 1.67 -6.16 -20.59
C ILE A 116 2.61 -4.95 -20.72
N PHE A 117 2.31 -3.85 -20.04
CA PHE A 117 3.09 -2.62 -20.10
C PHE A 117 4.24 -2.62 -19.09
N ALA A 118 4.02 -3.19 -17.90
CA ALA A 118 5.08 -3.39 -16.91
C ALA A 118 6.22 -4.24 -17.50
N GLU A 119 5.87 -5.33 -18.18
CA GLU A 119 6.82 -6.21 -18.89
C GLU A 119 7.53 -5.49 -20.04
N ALA A 120 6.80 -4.71 -20.84
CA ALA A 120 7.37 -4.00 -21.98
C ALA A 120 8.30 -2.84 -21.57
N THR A 121 8.05 -2.18 -20.44
CA THR A 121 8.84 -1.03 -19.98
C THR A 121 9.96 -1.40 -19.00
N GLY A 122 9.95 -2.62 -18.46
CA GLY A 122 10.98 -3.11 -17.54
C GLY A 122 11.17 -2.20 -16.32
N GLU A 123 10.07 -1.70 -15.77
CA GLU A 123 10.05 -0.77 -14.63
C GLU A 123 10.78 0.57 -14.85
N ALA A 124 11.16 0.92 -16.08
CA ALA A 124 11.87 2.16 -16.38
C ALA A 124 11.11 3.44 -15.96
N ILE A 125 9.80 3.31 -15.71
CA ILE A 125 8.92 4.39 -15.29
C ILE A 125 8.29 4.01 -13.94
N PRO A 126 8.78 4.56 -12.81
CA PRO A 126 8.26 4.20 -11.50
C PRO A 126 6.83 4.75 -11.31
N PHE A 127 5.97 3.96 -10.68
CA PHE A 127 4.58 4.35 -10.40
C PHE A 127 4.48 5.58 -9.49
N SER A 128 5.50 5.88 -8.68
CA SER A 128 5.55 7.11 -7.87
C SER A 128 5.40 8.39 -8.72
N LEU A 129 5.83 8.36 -9.99
CA LEU A 129 5.60 9.47 -10.93
C LEU A 129 4.11 9.66 -11.26
N HIS A 130 3.31 8.59 -11.29
CA HIS A 130 1.85 8.68 -11.45
C HIS A 130 1.25 9.58 -10.38
N ARG A 131 1.53 9.27 -9.11
CA ARG A 131 1.06 10.04 -7.94
C ARG A 131 1.56 11.48 -7.99
N PHE A 132 2.84 11.67 -8.29
CA PHE A 132 3.43 13.01 -8.41
C PHE A 132 2.75 13.86 -9.48
N PHE A 133 2.54 13.34 -10.69
CA PHE A 133 1.93 14.09 -11.78
C PHE A 133 0.43 14.32 -11.59
N ASP A 134 -0.27 13.43 -10.87
CA ASP A 134 -1.69 13.58 -10.60
C ASP A 134 -1.99 14.84 -9.75
N VAL A 135 -1.12 15.17 -8.78
CA VAL A 135 -1.20 16.42 -8.00
C VAL A 135 -1.26 17.65 -8.92
N PHE A 136 -0.41 17.69 -9.94
CA PHE A 136 -0.39 18.79 -10.92
C PHE A 136 -1.63 18.76 -11.82
N LEU A 137 -2.05 17.58 -12.28
CA LEU A 137 -3.23 17.40 -13.11
C LEU A 137 -4.49 17.92 -12.40
N VAL A 138 -4.75 17.46 -11.18
CA VAL A 138 -5.90 17.87 -10.36
C VAL A 138 -5.86 19.39 -10.11
N SER A 139 -4.69 19.93 -9.76
CA SER A 139 -4.50 21.38 -9.56
C SER A 139 -4.87 22.18 -10.81
N LEU A 140 -4.44 21.72 -12.00
CA LEU A 140 -4.76 22.35 -13.27
C LEU A 140 -6.25 22.24 -13.62
N ILE A 141 -6.90 21.11 -13.33
CA ILE A 141 -8.35 20.92 -13.53
C ILE A 141 -9.14 21.90 -12.66
N ILE A 142 -8.75 22.09 -11.39
CA ILE A 142 -9.36 23.07 -10.48
C ILE A 142 -9.24 24.48 -11.07
N ILE A 143 -8.02 24.89 -11.46
CA ILE A 143 -7.77 26.20 -12.08
C ILE A 143 -8.61 26.37 -13.35
N HIS A 144 -8.64 25.37 -14.22
CA HIS A 144 -9.38 25.42 -15.49
C HIS A 144 -10.89 25.56 -15.27
N SER A 145 -11.45 24.77 -14.36
CA SER A 145 -12.86 24.78 -13.99
C SER A 145 -13.27 26.15 -13.45
N ILE A 146 -12.44 26.72 -12.58
CA ILE A 146 -12.66 28.03 -11.99
C ILE A 146 -12.63 29.15 -13.05
N ILE A 147 -11.69 29.11 -13.99
CA ILE A 147 -11.68 30.06 -15.13
C ILE A 147 -12.97 29.93 -15.95
N GLY A 148 -13.44 28.69 -16.17
CA GLY A 148 -14.70 28.41 -16.85
C GLY A 148 -15.92 29.01 -16.15
N VAL A 149 -16.04 28.78 -14.82
CA VAL A 149 -17.08 29.40 -13.98
C VAL A 149 -17.03 30.91 -14.10
N ARG A 150 -15.83 31.50 -14.03
CA ARG A 150 -15.65 32.95 -14.18
C ARG A 150 -16.20 33.43 -15.52
N PHE A 151 -15.90 32.77 -16.65
CA PHE A 151 -16.47 33.15 -17.95
C PHE A 151 -18.01 33.09 -17.98
N VAL A 152 -18.62 32.10 -17.34
CA VAL A 152 -20.09 32.00 -17.23
C VAL A 152 -20.65 33.18 -16.44
N MET A 153 -20.04 33.52 -15.31
CA MET A 153 -20.45 34.66 -14.49
C MET A 153 -20.31 35.99 -15.24
N MET A 154 -19.22 36.17 -15.99
CA MET A 154 -19.01 37.33 -16.85
C MET A 154 -20.12 37.47 -17.89
N ARG A 155 -20.50 36.35 -18.54
CA ARG A 155 -21.57 36.33 -19.53
C ARG A 155 -22.93 36.66 -18.92
N LYS A 156 -23.19 36.20 -17.69
CA LYS A 156 -24.43 36.48 -16.93
C LYS A 156 -24.44 37.84 -16.23
N ARG A 157 -23.39 38.66 -16.35
CA ARG A 157 -23.26 40.00 -15.73
C ARG A 157 -23.44 40.00 -14.20
N ILE A 158 -23.07 38.91 -13.52
CA ILE A 158 -23.13 38.81 -12.05
C ILE A 158 -22.07 39.76 -11.44
N ARG A 159 -22.41 40.50 -10.37
CA ARG A 159 -21.53 41.54 -9.76
C ARG A 159 -20.16 40.96 -9.33
N TRP A 160 -19.09 41.69 -9.64
CA TRP A 160 -17.72 41.17 -9.81
C TRP A 160 -16.78 41.22 -8.59
N ARG A 161 -16.99 42.13 -7.62
CA ARG A 161 -15.96 42.38 -6.60
C ARG A 161 -15.85 41.23 -5.59
N PHE A 162 -16.97 40.80 -5.02
CA PHE A 162 -16.97 39.71 -4.03
C PHE A 162 -16.68 38.34 -4.65
N THR A 163 -17.18 38.13 -5.87
CA THR A 163 -17.08 36.83 -6.58
C THR A 163 -15.66 36.50 -7.00
N ASN A 164 -14.84 37.48 -7.39
CA ASN A 164 -13.43 37.22 -7.73
C ASN A 164 -12.60 36.82 -6.50
N HIS A 165 -12.78 37.50 -5.36
CA HIS A 165 -12.05 37.16 -4.14
C HIS A 165 -12.43 35.77 -3.63
N LEU A 166 -13.73 35.46 -3.61
CA LEU A 166 -14.23 34.14 -3.22
C LEU A 166 -13.67 33.04 -4.13
N LEU A 167 -13.72 33.26 -5.44
CA LEU A 167 -13.26 32.28 -6.42
C LEU A 167 -11.73 32.06 -6.32
N SER A 168 -10.95 33.12 -6.14
CA SER A 168 -9.51 33.02 -5.91
C SER A 168 -9.17 32.30 -4.59
N PHE A 169 -9.89 32.61 -3.51
CA PHE A 169 -9.71 31.95 -2.22
C PHE A 169 -10.05 30.46 -2.33
N LEU A 170 -11.14 30.12 -3.02
CA LEU A 170 -11.53 28.73 -3.29
C LEU A 170 -10.47 28.01 -4.14
N THR A 171 -9.91 28.63 -5.19
CA THR A 171 -8.83 28.02 -5.97
C THR A 171 -7.62 27.72 -5.09
N ILE A 172 -7.16 28.72 -4.33
CA ILE A 172 -5.96 28.60 -3.50
C ILE A 172 -6.19 27.55 -2.43
N GLY A 173 -7.35 27.56 -1.77
CA GLY A 173 -7.72 26.58 -0.76
C GLY A 173 -7.78 25.15 -1.31
N LEU A 174 -8.38 24.94 -2.48
CA LEU A 174 -8.46 23.61 -3.11
C LEU A 174 -7.10 23.12 -3.60
N VAL A 175 -6.30 23.98 -4.23
CA VAL A 175 -4.93 23.61 -4.66
C VAL A 175 -4.04 23.34 -3.46
N LEU A 176 -4.12 24.16 -2.41
CA LEU A 176 -3.37 23.94 -1.18
C LEU A 176 -3.82 22.66 -0.48
N ALA A 177 -5.12 22.35 -0.45
CA ALA A 177 -5.62 21.08 0.08
C ALA A 177 -5.05 19.89 -0.71
N VAL A 178 -5.05 19.94 -2.05
CA VAL A 178 -4.46 18.90 -2.90
C VAL A 178 -2.96 18.76 -2.63
N VAL A 179 -2.22 19.86 -2.50
CA VAL A 179 -0.79 19.82 -2.19
C VAL A 179 -0.56 19.25 -0.79
N LEU A 180 -1.18 19.82 0.25
CA LEU A 180 -0.98 19.43 1.65
C LEU A 180 -1.35 17.97 1.91
N VAL A 181 -2.42 17.50 1.29
CA VAL A 181 -2.78 16.09 1.34
C VAL A 181 -1.65 15.24 0.75
N ASN A 182 -1.06 15.63 -0.38
CA ASN A 182 -0.04 14.88 -1.10
C ASN A 182 1.42 15.21 -0.75
N VAL A 183 1.68 16.05 0.27
CA VAL A 183 3.04 16.20 0.80
C VAL A 183 3.39 14.86 1.46
N PRO A 184 4.47 14.18 1.02
CA PRO A 184 4.97 13.00 1.72
C PRO A 184 5.19 13.40 3.18
N GLN A 185 4.64 12.65 4.14
CA GLN A 185 4.98 12.90 5.53
C GLN A 185 6.50 12.78 5.63
N ALA A 186 7.15 13.82 6.17
CA ALA A 186 8.61 13.83 6.27
C ALA A 186 9.02 12.58 7.04
N SER A 187 9.95 11.79 6.49
CA SER A 187 10.41 10.55 7.10
C SER A 187 10.82 10.82 8.54
N VAL A 188 10.05 10.25 9.48
CA VAL A 188 10.30 10.40 10.91
C VAL A 188 11.66 9.76 11.19
N LYS A 189 12.56 10.52 11.82
CA LYS A 189 13.90 10.02 12.19
C LYS A 189 13.77 8.86 13.16
N GLU A 190 14.60 7.83 12.97
CA GLU A 190 14.49 6.52 13.63
C GLU A 190 14.57 6.49 15.16
N THR A 191 14.95 7.58 15.82
CA THR A 191 15.29 7.58 17.24
C THR A 191 14.19 8.09 18.18
N GLU A 192 12.99 8.40 17.66
CA GLU A 192 11.83 8.84 18.47
C GLU A 192 10.53 8.18 17.99
N TYR A 193 10.56 6.88 17.70
CA TYR A 193 9.31 6.21 17.33
C TYR A 193 8.45 5.96 18.57
N SER A 194 7.37 6.72 18.65
CA SER A 194 6.22 6.42 19.49
C SER A 194 5.21 5.57 18.73
N GLY A 195 4.60 4.59 19.39
CA GLY A 195 3.46 3.85 18.86
C GLY A 195 2.24 3.99 19.75
N THR A 196 1.08 3.56 19.22
CA THR A 196 -0.16 3.46 19.99
C THR A 196 -0.68 2.03 19.97
N VAL A 197 -1.26 1.61 21.10
CA VAL A 197 -1.92 0.33 21.27
C VAL A 197 -3.31 0.57 21.82
N ILE A 198 -4.30 -0.09 21.24
CA ILE A 198 -5.67 -0.06 21.75
C ILE A 198 -5.93 -1.38 22.47
N ILE A 199 -6.35 -1.34 23.73
CA ILE A 199 -6.74 -2.52 24.52
C ILE A 199 -8.21 -2.36 24.89
N GLY A 200 -9.07 -3.13 24.24
CA GLY A 200 -10.52 -2.95 24.38
C GLY A 200 -10.96 -1.59 23.83
N SER A 201 -11.28 -0.64 24.70
CA SER A 201 -11.68 0.74 24.34
C SER A 201 -10.67 1.80 24.78
N GLU A 202 -9.57 1.41 25.42
CA GLU A 202 -8.56 2.31 25.95
C GLU A 202 -7.37 2.37 25.00
N GLU A 203 -6.79 3.55 24.84
CA GLU A 203 -5.63 3.81 23.98
C GLU A 203 -4.42 4.14 24.86
N PHE A 204 -3.33 3.44 24.60
CA PHE A 204 -2.05 3.57 25.30
C PHE A 204 -0.97 3.98 24.32
N SER A 205 -0.05 4.83 24.74
CA SER A 205 1.12 5.20 23.95
C SER A 205 2.37 4.57 24.56
N PHE A 206 3.35 4.26 23.71
CA PHE A 206 4.65 3.75 24.15
C PHE A 206 5.77 4.37 23.33
N GLN A 207 6.99 4.33 23.87
CA GLN A 207 8.21 4.68 23.14
C GLN A 207 8.97 3.39 22.82
N ALA A 208 9.31 3.19 21.54
CA ALA A 208 9.98 1.97 21.11
C ALA A 208 11.36 1.79 21.78
N SER A 209 12.05 2.88 22.09
CA SER A 209 13.35 2.86 22.80
C SER A 209 13.29 2.29 24.21
N ASP A 210 12.11 2.21 24.80
CA ASP A 210 11.90 1.85 26.20
C ASP A 210 11.44 0.39 26.35
N ILE A 211 11.46 -0.38 25.25
CA ILE A 211 10.98 -1.76 25.20
C ILE A 211 12.15 -2.71 24.97
N ASP A 212 12.37 -3.57 25.96
CA ASP A 212 13.26 -4.72 25.86
C ASP A 212 12.47 -5.95 25.40
N SER A 213 13.08 -6.81 24.58
CA SER A 213 12.43 -8.06 24.15
C SER A 213 12.49 -9.14 25.23
N LEU A 214 11.38 -9.85 25.41
CA LEU A 214 11.28 -11.08 26.20
C LEU A 214 11.68 -12.33 25.42
N ARG A 215 11.98 -12.19 24.12
CA ARG A 215 12.47 -13.26 23.25
C ARG A 215 13.90 -12.97 22.78
N PRO A 216 14.90 -12.95 23.70
CA PRO A 216 16.30 -12.75 23.33
C PRO A 216 16.87 -13.91 22.51
N ASP A 217 16.15 -15.03 22.40
CA ASP A 217 16.43 -16.13 21.49
C ASP A 217 16.01 -15.85 20.04
N ILE A 218 15.09 -14.89 19.82
CA ILE A 218 14.61 -14.47 18.49
C ILE A 218 15.20 -13.12 18.10
N PHE A 219 15.12 -12.10 18.95
CA PHE A 219 15.45 -10.72 18.58
C PHE A 219 16.83 -10.28 19.08
N THR A 220 17.49 -9.42 18.30
CA THR A 220 18.69 -8.69 18.70
C THR A 220 18.33 -7.52 19.62
N GLU A 221 19.34 -6.94 20.27
CA GLU A 221 19.16 -5.75 21.12
C GLU A 221 18.56 -4.59 20.32
N GLY A 222 17.55 -3.92 20.90
CA GLY A 222 16.82 -2.82 20.26
C GLY A 222 15.65 -3.26 19.36
N HIS A 223 15.47 -4.57 19.15
CA HIS A 223 14.33 -5.14 18.43
C HIS A 223 13.44 -5.93 19.37
N PHE A 224 12.13 -5.90 19.12
CA PHE A 224 11.12 -6.52 19.97
C PHE A 224 9.86 -6.87 19.19
N SER A 225 9.00 -7.67 19.82
CA SER A 225 7.74 -8.18 19.27
C SER A 225 6.52 -7.36 19.69
N MET A 226 5.38 -7.62 19.05
CA MET A 226 4.10 -7.05 19.47
C MET A 226 3.71 -7.43 20.91
N PHE A 227 4.16 -8.60 21.38
CA PHE A 227 3.91 -9.06 22.75
C PHE A 227 4.70 -8.24 23.77
N ASP A 228 5.94 -7.87 23.45
CA ASP A 228 6.79 -7.07 24.34
C ASP A 228 6.17 -5.69 24.62
N ILE A 229 5.45 -5.13 23.65
CA ILE A 229 4.70 -3.88 23.83
C ILE A 229 3.58 -4.05 24.85
N LEU A 230 2.82 -5.14 24.79
CA LEU A 230 1.75 -5.42 25.76
C LEU A 230 2.30 -5.52 27.18
N VAL A 231 3.43 -6.20 27.36
CA VAL A 231 4.09 -6.32 28.67
C VAL A 231 4.62 -4.96 29.14
N HIS A 232 5.22 -4.18 28.25
CA HIS A 232 5.67 -2.82 28.58
C HIS A 232 4.52 -1.96 29.08
N ILE A 233 3.37 -1.94 28.39
CA ILE A 233 2.19 -1.18 28.80
C ILE A 233 1.68 -1.66 30.16
N SER A 234 1.60 -2.97 30.39
CA SER A 234 1.18 -3.51 31.69
C SER A 234 2.05 -3.04 32.85
N ASN A 235 3.35 -2.96 32.65
CA ASN A 235 4.29 -2.53 33.69
C ASN A 235 4.19 -1.03 34.03
N HIS A 236 3.65 -0.19 33.13
CA HIS A 236 3.69 1.27 33.27
C HIS A 236 2.30 1.93 33.43
N GLU A 237 1.26 1.36 32.82
CA GLU A 237 -0.05 2.00 32.66
C GLU A 237 -1.16 1.38 33.53
N GLY A 238 -0.77 0.54 34.50
CA GLY A 238 -1.70 -0.01 35.50
C GLY A 238 -2.65 -1.09 34.98
N ILE A 239 -2.32 -1.73 33.85
CA ILE A 239 -3.02 -2.92 33.35
C ILE A 239 -2.48 -4.15 34.06
N GLU A 240 -3.36 -4.98 34.62
CA GLU A 240 -2.99 -6.28 35.18
C GLU A 240 -2.91 -7.32 34.04
N LEU A 241 -1.70 -7.73 33.67
CA LEU A 241 -1.47 -8.75 32.65
C LEU A 241 -0.99 -10.05 33.30
N GLU A 242 -1.77 -11.12 33.12
CA GLU A 242 -1.35 -12.48 33.48
C GLU A 242 -0.90 -13.22 32.22
N TYR A 243 0.35 -13.70 32.21
CA TYR A 243 0.92 -14.41 31.09
C TYR A 243 1.99 -15.41 31.53
N HIS A 244 2.29 -16.38 30.66
CA HIS A 244 3.39 -17.32 30.86
C HIS A 244 3.97 -17.78 29.52
N PHE A 245 5.24 -18.19 29.50
CA PHE A 245 5.82 -18.84 28.32
C PHE A 245 5.42 -20.31 28.29
N ASN A 246 4.92 -20.78 27.14
CA ASN A 246 4.55 -22.17 26.97
C ASN A 246 5.48 -22.87 25.96
N GLU A 247 6.38 -23.70 26.47
CA GLU A 247 7.39 -24.41 25.66
C GLU A 247 6.77 -25.31 24.58
N THR A 248 5.62 -25.91 24.85
CA THR A 248 4.93 -26.79 23.89
C THR A 248 4.34 -26.04 22.70
N MET A 249 4.21 -24.72 22.80
CA MET A 249 3.74 -23.85 21.72
C MET A 249 4.83 -22.90 21.22
N ASN A 250 5.96 -22.82 21.94
CA ASN A 250 7.05 -21.86 21.74
C ASN A 250 6.53 -20.42 21.65
N THR A 251 5.68 -20.01 22.59
CA THR A 251 5.07 -18.67 22.60
C THR A 251 4.66 -18.25 24.00
N PHE A 252 4.59 -16.94 24.23
CA PHE A 252 3.90 -16.40 25.40
C PHE A 252 2.37 -16.46 25.25
N VAL A 253 1.71 -17.03 26.26
CA VAL A 253 0.26 -17.13 26.37
C VAL A 253 -0.25 -16.02 27.28
N VAL A 254 -1.21 -15.24 26.80
CA VAL A 254 -1.96 -14.26 27.60
C VAL A 254 -3.13 -14.97 28.25
N GLU A 255 -3.06 -15.16 29.57
CA GLU A 255 -4.13 -15.77 30.36
C GLU A 255 -5.27 -14.77 30.56
N SER A 256 -4.94 -13.56 30.99
CA SER A 256 -5.91 -12.51 31.25
C SER A 256 -5.31 -11.11 31.11
N ILE A 257 -6.16 -10.15 30.76
CA ILE A 257 -5.88 -8.71 30.86
C ILE A 257 -6.97 -8.12 31.75
N ASN A 258 -6.60 -7.52 32.88
CA ASN A 258 -7.51 -7.04 33.93
C ASN A 258 -8.49 -8.12 34.42
N GLY A 259 -7.99 -9.36 34.62
CA GLY A 259 -8.76 -10.52 35.06
C GLY A 259 -9.71 -11.12 34.01
N GLU A 260 -9.71 -10.56 32.80
CA GLU A 260 -10.58 -10.96 31.71
C GLU A 260 -9.83 -11.87 30.71
N PRO A 261 -10.29 -13.09 30.38
CA PRO A 261 -9.54 -14.05 29.55
C PRO A 261 -9.81 -13.91 28.03
N HIS A 262 -9.16 -14.74 27.20
CA HIS A 262 -9.41 -14.85 25.75
C HIS A 262 -9.12 -13.57 24.95
N TRP A 263 -7.97 -12.96 25.22
CA TRP A 263 -7.48 -11.83 24.43
C TRP A 263 -6.66 -12.31 23.23
N TRP A 264 -6.86 -11.64 22.11
CA TRP A 264 -6.03 -11.76 20.92
C TRP A 264 -5.62 -10.37 20.43
N TYR A 265 -4.86 -10.33 19.35
CA TYR A 265 -4.36 -9.09 18.77
C TYR A 265 -4.65 -9.01 17.28
N ARG A 266 -4.70 -7.78 16.80
CA ARG A 266 -4.84 -7.38 15.40
C ARG A 266 -3.78 -6.33 15.13
N VAL A 267 -3.17 -6.44 13.97
CA VAL A 267 -2.12 -5.53 13.51
C VAL A 267 -2.61 -4.84 12.23
N ILE A 268 -2.28 -3.56 12.11
CA ILE A 268 -2.38 -2.78 10.87
C ILE A 268 -1.00 -2.17 10.63
N TYR A 269 -0.26 -2.68 9.66
CA TYR A 269 1.00 -2.08 9.22
C TYR A 269 0.75 -0.83 8.36
N SER A 270 1.78 0.02 8.22
CA SER A 270 1.79 1.13 7.27
C SER A 270 1.37 0.67 5.88
N GLY A 271 0.38 1.34 5.28
CA GLY A 271 -0.20 0.99 3.98
C GLY A 271 -0.99 -0.33 3.91
N GLY A 272 -1.12 -1.06 5.03
CA GLY A 272 -1.82 -2.34 5.12
C GLY A 272 -3.29 -2.23 5.52
N TRP A 273 -3.90 -3.37 5.80
CA TRP A 273 -5.26 -3.46 6.35
C TRP A 273 -5.28 -4.29 7.63
N PRO A 274 -6.34 -4.19 8.44
CA PRO A 274 -6.39 -4.91 9.70
C PRO A 274 -6.40 -6.43 9.50
N GLU A 275 -5.44 -7.09 10.14
CA GLU A 275 -5.20 -8.53 10.01
C GLU A 275 -5.92 -9.32 11.10
N ASN A 276 -6.78 -10.25 10.69
CA ASN A 276 -7.24 -11.30 11.58
C ASN A 276 -6.27 -12.48 11.47
N ASN A 277 -5.12 -12.40 12.13
CA ASN A 277 -4.08 -13.42 12.01
C ASN A 277 -4.19 -14.52 13.07
N VAL A 278 -3.54 -15.66 12.81
CA VAL A 278 -3.25 -16.74 13.78
C VAL A 278 -1.76 -16.79 14.13
N PHE A 279 -1.03 -15.69 13.98
CA PHE A 279 0.42 -15.68 14.15
C PHE A 279 0.80 -15.46 15.62
N ARG A 280 1.90 -16.04 16.07
CA ARG A 280 2.42 -15.84 17.43
C ARG A 280 2.78 -14.38 17.65
N MET A 281 2.17 -13.76 18.64
CA MET A 281 2.35 -12.33 18.92
C MET A 281 3.80 -11.99 19.28
N ASP A 282 4.47 -12.88 20.01
CA ASP A 282 5.86 -12.75 20.42
C ASP A 282 6.87 -13.13 19.33
N HIS A 283 6.39 -13.53 18.15
CA HIS A 283 7.22 -13.73 16.94
C HIS A 283 7.03 -12.60 15.93
N TYR A 284 6.07 -11.69 16.17
CA TYR A 284 5.66 -10.66 15.22
C TYR A 284 6.50 -9.39 15.51
N PRO A 285 7.53 -9.05 14.72
CA PRO A 285 8.37 -7.89 14.97
C PRO A 285 7.57 -6.60 14.86
N TRP A 286 7.74 -5.70 15.82
CA TRP A 286 7.17 -4.37 15.71
C TRP A 286 7.94 -3.50 14.70
N LYS A 287 7.22 -2.59 14.05
CA LYS A 287 7.79 -1.55 13.16
C LYS A 287 7.08 -0.22 13.37
N PRO A 288 7.73 0.90 13.02
CA PRO A 288 7.07 2.20 12.99
C PRO A 288 5.78 2.20 12.18
N GLU A 289 4.84 3.08 12.55
CA GLU A 289 3.53 3.22 11.89
C GLU A 289 2.66 1.96 11.94
N THR A 290 2.93 1.05 12.87
CA THR A 290 2.06 -0.09 13.16
C THR A 290 1.01 0.31 14.20
N GLU A 291 -0.27 0.12 13.87
CA GLU A 291 -1.35 0.14 14.86
C GLU A 291 -1.62 -1.26 15.39
N ILE A 292 -1.74 -1.39 16.72
CA ILE A 292 -2.00 -2.66 17.39
C ILE A 292 -3.31 -2.54 18.16
N THR A 293 -4.18 -3.52 18.01
CA THR A 293 -5.43 -3.60 18.78
C THR A 293 -5.56 -4.96 19.45
N PHE A 294 -5.74 -4.97 20.76
CA PHE A 294 -6.10 -6.13 21.54
C PHE A 294 -7.62 -6.21 21.70
N TYR A 295 -8.17 -7.38 21.40
CA TYR A 295 -9.61 -7.62 21.42
C TYR A 295 -9.95 -9.02 21.93
N LYS A 296 -11.17 -9.18 22.44
CA LYS A 296 -11.69 -10.47 22.92
C LYS A 296 -12.05 -11.38 21.75
N VAL A 297 -11.65 -12.64 21.83
CA VAL A 297 -12.07 -13.72 20.93
C VAL A 297 -12.88 -14.76 21.70
N SER A 298 -13.54 -15.68 20.98
CA SER A 298 -14.15 -16.84 21.62
C SER A 298 -13.06 -17.78 22.15
N LYS A 299 -13.39 -18.55 23.19
CA LYS A 299 -12.49 -19.56 23.73
C LYS A 299 -12.11 -20.58 22.66
N GLU A 300 -13.09 -21.03 21.89
CA GLU A 300 -12.91 -22.02 20.83
C GLU A 300 -11.89 -21.54 19.79
N ARG A 301 -11.96 -20.27 19.39
CA ARG A 301 -11.02 -19.69 18.42
C ARG A 301 -9.59 -19.65 18.97
N LEU A 302 -9.44 -19.34 20.25
CA LEU A 302 -8.11 -19.30 20.87
C LEU A 302 -7.55 -20.73 21.06
N ASP A 303 -8.40 -21.67 21.49
CA ASP A 303 -8.04 -23.09 21.64
C ASP A 303 -7.60 -23.69 20.29
N GLU A 304 -8.29 -23.39 19.19
CA GLU A 304 -7.91 -23.75 17.82
C GLU A 304 -6.53 -23.17 17.43
N THR A 305 -6.33 -21.88 17.68
CA THR A 305 -5.05 -21.21 17.39
C THR A 305 -3.89 -21.84 18.15
N TYR A 306 -4.10 -22.16 19.43
CA TYR A 306 -3.10 -22.81 20.27
C TYR A 306 -2.88 -24.28 19.91
N ALA A 307 -3.89 -24.99 19.37
CA ALA A 307 -3.70 -26.34 18.85
C ALA A 307 -2.71 -26.34 17.68
N ILE A 308 -2.86 -25.41 16.74
CA ILE A 308 -1.93 -25.22 15.61
C ILE A 308 -0.49 -25.01 16.12
N PHE A 309 -0.31 -24.17 17.13
CA PHE A 309 1.02 -23.91 17.68
C PHE A 309 1.67 -25.15 18.30
N ARG A 310 0.89 -25.98 19.00
CA ARG A 310 1.37 -27.27 19.53
C ARG A 310 1.80 -28.20 18.41
N GLU A 311 0.97 -28.34 17.37
CA GLU A 311 1.27 -29.22 16.25
C GLU A 311 2.53 -28.80 15.48
N GLU A 312 2.77 -27.50 15.32
CA GLU A 312 4.04 -27.02 14.74
C GLU A 312 5.24 -27.46 15.59
N ILE A 313 5.19 -27.28 16.91
CA ILE A 313 6.31 -27.68 17.78
C ILE A 313 6.47 -29.20 17.83
N GLU A 314 5.38 -29.97 17.85
CA GLU A 314 5.41 -31.42 17.74
C GLU A 314 6.05 -31.88 16.44
N ARG A 315 5.69 -31.29 15.29
CA ARG A 315 6.34 -31.57 13.99
C ARG A 315 7.83 -31.29 14.05
N LYS A 316 8.24 -30.15 14.63
CA LYS A 316 9.66 -29.80 14.77
C LYS A 316 10.41 -30.79 15.64
N LEU A 317 9.82 -31.23 16.76
CA LEU A 317 10.41 -32.22 17.66
C LEU A 317 10.55 -33.60 17.01
N VAL A 318 9.56 -34.04 16.22
CA VAL A 318 9.63 -35.30 15.46
C VAL A 318 10.76 -35.29 14.42
N ASN A 319 11.13 -34.11 13.93
CA ASN A 319 12.23 -33.91 12.99
C ASN A 319 13.55 -33.51 13.68
N ASP A 320 13.76 -33.92 14.93
CA ASP A 320 15.00 -33.65 15.70
C ASP A 320 15.36 -32.15 15.79
N GLY A 321 14.35 -31.28 15.74
CA GLY A 321 14.52 -29.82 15.78
C GLY A 321 14.66 -29.16 14.40
N GLU A 322 14.79 -29.94 13.33
CA GLU A 322 14.88 -29.42 11.96
C GLU A 322 13.54 -28.85 11.47
N LEU A 323 13.61 -27.75 10.73
CA LEU A 323 12.44 -27.18 10.06
C LEU A 323 12.21 -27.89 8.73
N ILE A 324 11.26 -28.83 8.73
CA ILE A 324 10.78 -29.49 7.52
C ILE A 324 9.34 -29.03 7.27
N ILE A 325 9.12 -28.38 6.12
CA ILE A 325 7.79 -27.92 5.70
C ILE A 325 7.16 -29.02 4.83
N PRO A 326 6.03 -29.61 5.26
CA PRO A 326 5.38 -30.70 4.52
C PRO A 326 5.07 -30.35 3.07
N GLU A 327 4.55 -29.15 2.80
CA GLU A 327 4.22 -28.71 1.44
C GLU A 327 4.72 -27.28 1.15
N VAL A 328 5.49 -27.14 0.07
CA VAL A 328 5.85 -25.83 -0.50
C VAL A 328 5.33 -25.73 -1.92
N THR A 329 4.53 -24.71 -2.19
CA THR A 329 4.00 -24.43 -3.53
C THR A 329 4.45 -23.04 -4.00
N ILE A 330 4.87 -22.92 -5.26
CA ILE A 330 5.17 -21.64 -5.91
C ILE A 330 4.32 -21.53 -7.18
N ARG A 331 3.45 -20.52 -7.23
CA ARG A 331 2.57 -20.22 -8.35
C ARG A 331 3.06 -18.95 -9.03
N GLY A 332 3.97 -19.12 -9.99
CA GLY A 332 4.42 -18.04 -10.85
C GLY A 332 3.37 -17.64 -11.89
N LYS A 333 3.65 -16.57 -12.63
CA LYS A 333 2.91 -16.18 -13.84
C LYS A 333 3.07 -17.22 -14.94
N SER A 334 4.28 -17.75 -15.12
CA SER A 334 4.61 -18.67 -16.21
C SER A 334 4.87 -20.11 -15.77
N PHE A 335 4.86 -20.40 -14.46
CA PHE A 335 5.19 -21.73 -13.95
C PHE A 335 4.44 -22.09 -12.67
N TYR A 336 4.41 -23.40 -12.39
CA TYR A 336 3.93 -23.97 -11.14
C TYR A 336 5.01 -24.92 -10.62
N TYR A 337 5.38 -24.77 -9.36
CA TYR A 337 6.34 -25.63 -8.67
C TYR A 337 5.74 -26.11 -7.35
N ARG A 338 5.95 -27.39 -7.03
CA ARG A 338 5.52 -28.01 -5.77
C ARG A 338 6.62 -28.92 -5.28
N ALA A 339 6.95 -28.80 -4.00
CA ALA A 339 7.88 -29.66 -3.30
C ALA A 339 7.26 -30.14 -2.00
N GLU A 340 7.66 -31.34 -1.58
CA GLU A 340 7.20 -31.97 -0.35
C GLU A 340 8.39 -32.16 0.60
N ASN A 341 8.14 -32.05 1.90
CA ASN A 341 9.13 -32.23 2.97
C ASN A 341 10.40 -31.38 2.74
N VAL A 342 10.19 -30.09 2.51
CA VAL A 342 11.27 -29.14 2.27
C VAL A 342 11.99 -28.87 3.58
N SER A 343 13.20 -29.41 3.74
CA SER A 343 14.13 -28.97 4.78
C SER A 343 14.62 -27.55 4.50
N VAL A 344 14.49 -26.67 5.48
CA VAL A 344 14.79 -25.23 5.41
C VAL A 344 15.90 -24.90 6.41
N THR A 345 16.89 -24.13 5.98
CA THR A 345 18.00 -23.67 6.81
C THR A 345 17.95 -22.16 6.99
N ALA A 346 18.49 -21.63 8.10
CA ALA A 346 18.57 -20.19 8.31
C ALA A 346 19.65 -19.57 7.41
N HIS A 347 19.32 -18.50 6.68
CA HIS A 347 20.30 -17.72 5.90
C HIS A 347 20.76 -16.46 6.62
N ASN A 348 20.17 -16.14 7.77
CA ASN A 348 20.51 -14.97 8.61
C ASN A 348 20.45 -13.65 7.82
N LEU A 349 19.49 -13.52 6.91
CA LEU A 349 19.34 -12.35 6.05
C LEU A 349 19.10 -11.05 6.83
N ARG A 350 18.47 -11.17 8.01
CA ARG A 350 18.11 -10.07 8.91
C ARG A 350 18.81 -10.17 10.26
N ASN A 351 20.13 -10.32 10.23
CA ASN A 351 20.96 -10.36 11.44
C ASN A 351 21.01 -9.02 12.22
N ASP A 352 20.48 -7.95 11.63
CA ASP A 352 20.18 -6.69 12.29
C ASP A 352 19.02 -6.84 13.27
N THR A 353 17.98 -7.60 12.92
CA THR A 353 16.73 -7.74 13.69
C THR A 353 16.65 -9.05 14.48
N PHE A 354 17.19 -10.15 13.94
CA PHE A 354 17.06 -11.49 14.51
C PHE A 354 18.40 -12.09 14.90
N GLN A 355 18.37 -12.93 15.93
CA GLN A 355 19.48 -13.76 16.34
C GLN A 355 19.91 -14.71 15.22
N THR A 356 21.20 -15.10 15.24
CA THR A 356 21.72 -16.10 14.31
C THR A 356 20.99 -17.44 14.49
N GLY A 357 20.53 -18.03 13.39
CA GLY A 357 19.81 -19.30 13.35
C GLY A 357 18.28 -19.17 13.32
N VAL A 358 17.74 -17.96 13.46
CA VAL A 358 16.30 -17.72 13.27
C VAL A 358 15.95 -17.93 11.81
N ILE A 359 14.99 -18.82 11.55
CA ILE A 359 14.47 -19.10 10.21
C ILE A 359 13.21 -18.26 9.96
N THR A 360 13.15 -17.64 8.80
CA THR A 360 12.07 -16.79 8.32
C THR A 360 11.44 -17.37 7.06
N ALA A 361 10.29 -16.85 6.62
CA ALA A 361 9.60 -17.35 5.44
C ALA A 361 10.42 -17.22 4.14
N ILE A 362 11.27 -16.20 4.02
CA ILE A 362 12.12 -16.01 2.83
C ILE A 362 13.18 -17.11 2.69
N ASP A 363 13.64 -17.67 3.81
CA ASP A 363 14.65 -18.74 3.84
C ASP A 363 14.13 -20.02 3.15
N VAL A 364 12.82 -20.19 2.99
CA VAL A 364 12.21 -21.29 2.23
C VAL A 364 12.63 -21.22 0.75
N ILE A 365 12.54 -20.03 0.14
CA ILE A 365 12.95 -19.81 -1.25
C ILE A 365 14.46 -19.93 -1.39
N MET A 366 15.21 -19.39 -0.42
CA MET A 366 16.67 -19.49 -0.42
C MET A 366 17.14 -20.94 -0.30
N SER A 367 16.52 -21.73 0.58
CA SER A 367 16.83 -23.16 0.76
C SER A 367 16.52 -23.99 -0.50
N LEU A 368 15.45 -23.66 -1.24
CA LEU A 368 15.17 -24.29 -2.54
C LEU A 368 16.19 -23.86 -3.60
N GLY A 369 16.64 -22.61 -3.57
CA GLY A 369 17.70 -22.14 -4.47
C GLY A 369 19.06 -22.78 -4.20
N ASP A 370 19.43 -23.00 -2.94
CA ASP A 370 20.66 -23.70 -2.55
C ASP A 370 20.69 -25.14 -3.06
N LYS A 371 19.53 -25.80 -3.14
CA LYS A 371 19.37 -27.13 -3.74
C LYS A 371 19.42 -27.13 -5.27
N GLY A 372 19.37 -25.94 -5.89
CA GLY A 372 19.29 -25.78 -7.34
C GLY A 372 17.91 -26.09 -7.93
N ASP A 373 16.87 -26.18 -7.10
CA ASP A 373 15.51 -26.49 -7.54
C ASP A 373 14.85 -25.30 -8.25
N ILE A 374 15.23 -24.08 -7.86
CA ILE A 374 14.76 -22.83 -8.45
C ILE A 374 15.91 -21.82 -8.58
N PHE A 375 15.74 -20.86 -9.49
CA PHE A 375 16.52 -19.62 -9.48
C PHE A 375 15.72 -18.54 -8.76
N TYR A 376 16.38 -17.66 -8.00
CA TYR A 376 15.70 -16.53 -7.37
C TYR A 376 16.58 -15.28 -7.31
N ASP A 377 15.95 -14.11 -7.15
CA ASP A 377 16.59 -12.82 -6.92
C ASP A 377 15.84 -12.10 -5.78
N ILE A 378 16.57 -11.34 -4.96
CA ILE A 378 16.02 -10.59 -3.83
C ILE A 378 16.46 -9.13 -3.90
N ALA A 379 15.59 -8.22 -3.46
CA ALA A 379 15.92 -6.80 -3.36
C ALA A 379 15.40 -6.21 -2.06
N TRP A 380 16.13 -5.20 -1.56
CA TRP A 380 15.73 -4.39 -0.43
C TRP A 380 14.77 -3.28 -0.85
N PHE A 381 13.69 -3.11 -0.08
CA PHE A 381 12.72 -2.04 -0.28
C PHE A 381 12.62 -1.19 0.99
N GLU A 382 12.91 0.11 0.84
CA GLU A 382 12.64 1.10 1.89
C GLU A 382 11.13 1.32 2.07
N SER A 383 10.39 1.30 0.96
CA SER A 383 8.95 1.55 0.88
C SER A 383 8.34 0.71 -0.25
N ILE A 384 7.07 0.33 -0.15
CA ILE A 384 6.34 -0.38 -1.22
C ILE A 384 4.89 0.13 -1.31
N GLY A 385 4.46 0.54 -2.50
CA GLY A 385 3.11 1.09 -2.69
C GLY A 385 2.86 2.35 -1.85
N ASP A 386 1.95 2.24 -0.88
CA ASP A 386 1.59 3.26 0.10
C ASP A 386 2.19 3.00 1.50
N ALA A 387 2.96 1.92 1.68
CA ALA A 387 3.70 1.66 2.90
C ALA A 387 5.02 2.46 2.88
N ASP A 388 5.10 3.49 3.72
CA ASP A 388 6.26 4.39 3.80
C ASP A 388 7.44 3.74 4.54
N VAL A 389 7.16 2.85 5.50
CA VAL A 389 8.16 2.11 6.27
C VAL A 389 8.01 0.61 6.00
N VAL A 390 8.81 0.12 5.06
CA VAL A 390 8.95 -1.31 4.79
C VAL A 390 10.24 -1.81 5.40
N GLN A 391 11.40 -1.41 4.86
CA GLN A 391 12.73 -1.82 5.31
C GLN A 391 12.89 -3.34 5.40
N ASN A 392 12.66 -4.00 4.25
CA ASN A 392 12.70 -5.45 4.13
C ASN A 392 13.22 -5.94 2.78
N TYR A 393 13.70 -7.18 2.78
CA TYR A 393 13.98 -7.93 1.56
C TYR A 393 12.73 -8.62 1.01
N TYR A 394 12.52 -8.50 -0.29
CA TYR A 394 11.47 -9.18 -1.04
C TYR A 394 12.06 -10.08 -2.12
N ILE A 395 11.36 -11.16 -2.42
CA ILE A 395 11.63 -11.98 -3.60
C ILE A 395 11.17 -11.23 -4.85
N VAL A 396 12.12 -10.72 -5.63
CA VAL A 396 11.84 -9.97 -6.86
C VAL A 396 11.90 -10.85 -8.10
N GLN A 397 12.38 -12.09 -8.00
CA GLN A 397 12.35 -13.04 -9.10
C GLN A 397 12.31 -14.47 -8.58
N ILE A 398 11.52 -15.32 -9.23
CA ILE A 398 11.65 -16.77 -9.15
C ILE A 398 11.61 -17.33 -10.57
N ASN A 399 12.64 -18.09 -10.95
CA ASN A 399 12.83 -18.62 -12.30
C ASN A 399 12.75 -17.50 -13.36
N SER A 400 11.83 -17.62 -14.33
CA SER A 400 11.63 -16.62 -15.38
C SER A 400 10.71 -15.46 -14.98
N ASP A 401 10.01 -15.56 -13.86
CA ASP A 401 9.05 -14.55 -13.43
C ASP A 401 9.73 -13.52 -12.53
N ARG A 402 9.95 -12.32 -13.07
CA ARG A 402 10.58 -11.18 -12.38
C ARG A 402 9.53 -10.11 -12.11
N GLN A 403 9.51 -9.60 -10.88
CA GLN A 403 8.69 -8.49 -10.42
C GLN A 403 8.69 -7.36 -11.45
N ALA A 404 7.50 -6.81 -11.70
CA ALA A 404 7.30 -5.71 -12.62
C ALA A 404 6.14 -4.82 -12.14
N GLY A 405 6.43 -3.56 -11.82
CA GLY A 405 5.41 -2.58 -11.42
C GLY A 405 4.77 -2.94 -10.07
N THR A 406 3.45 -3.13 -10.03
CA THR A 406 2.71 -3.57 -8.83
C THR A 406 2.53 -5.09 -8.76
N CYS A 407 3.15 -5.82 -9.69
CA CYS A 407 3.08 -7.27 -9.76
C CYS A 407 4.32 -7.93 -9.18
N GLY A 408 4.15 -8.89 -8.27
CA GLY A 408 5.25 -9.63 -7.67
C GLY A 408 4.80 -10.85 -6.91
N PHE A 409 5.76 -11.53 -6.29
CA PHE A 409 5.48 -12.67 -5.42
C PHE A 409 5.06 -12.18 -4.03
N VAL A 410 3.91 -12.65 -3.58
CA VAL A 410 3.54 -12.66 -2.17
C VAL A 410 3.56 -14.08 -1.65
N TYR A 411 3.37 -14.23 -0.35
CA TYR A 411 3.42 -15.53 0.29
C TYR A 411 2.35 -15.68 1.36
N GLU A 412 2.20 -16.92 1.78
CA GLU A 412 1.31 -17.35 2.83
C GLU A 412 1.94 -18.58 3.50
N SER A 413 1.79 -18.69 4.82
CA SER A 413 2.30 -19.82 5.58
C SER A 413 1.43 -20.10 6.79
N GLY A 414 1.30 -21.36 7.19
CA GLY A 414 0.60 -21.74 8.41
C GLY A 414 -0.01 -23.13 8.31
N ASP A 415 -1.15 -23.27 8.97
CA ASP A 415 -1.99 -24.47 9.02
C ASP A 415 -3.01 -24.49 7.88
N LEU A 416 -3.24 -25.65 7.24
CA LEU A 416 -4.08 -25.75 6.05
C LEU A 416 -5.55 -25.36 6.30
N GLU A 417 -6.08 -25.55 7.52
CA GLU A 417 -7.46 -25.17 7.84
C GLU A 417 -7.66 -23.65 7.84
N ASN A 418 -6.57 -22.90 7.99
CA ASN A 418 -6.55 -21.44 8.05
C ASN A 418 -6.06 -20.78 6.74
N GLN A 419 -6.02 -21.53 5.64
CA GLN A 419 -5.59 -21.02 4.34
C GLN A 419 -6.45 -19.83 3.87
N GLY A 420 -5.78 -18.82 3.32
CA GLY A 420 -6.34 -17.54 2.90
C GLY A 420 -6.18 -16.46 3.98
N LEU A 421 -7.31 -15.89 4.41
CA LEU A 421 -7.34 -14.62 5.16
C LEU A 421 -6.64 -14.65 6.52
N LEU A 422 -6.46 -15.83 7.13
CA LEU A 422 -5.92 -15.95 8.49
C LEU A 422 -4.39 -16.18 8.49
N ASN A 423 -3.88 -16.85 7.46
CA ASN A 423 -2.45 -17.13 7.30
C ASN A 423 -1.72 -16.11 6.41
N HIS A 424 -2.46 -15.39 5.55
CA HIS A 424 -1.93 -14.31 4.73
C HIS A 424 -1.92 -13.00 5.52
N ILE A 425 -0.73 -12.60 5.97
CA ILE A 425 -0.47 -11.38 6.76
C ILE A 425 0.54 -10.50 6.02
N HIS A 426 0.54 -9.19 6.27
CA HIS A 426 1.43 -8.18 5.67
C HIS A 426 2.78 -8.11 6.37
N LEU A 427 3.17 -9.17 7.08
CA LEU A 427 4.52 -9.30 7.57
C LEU A 427 5.42 -9.70 6.38
N PRO A 428 6.47 -8.95 6.05
CA PRO A 428 7.38 -9.32 4.95
C PRO A 428 8.04 -10.69 5.21
N SER A 429 8.37 -11.41 4.14
CA SER A 429 8.83 -12.80 4.25
C SER A 429 10.14 -12.96 4.99
N ASP A 430 11.02 -11.96 4.95
CA ASP A 430 12.27 -11.91 5.72
C ASP A 430 12.07 -11.50 7.18
N SER A 431 10.84 -11.18 7.59
CA SER A 431 10.45 -10.86 8.98
C SER A 431 9.53 -11.89 9.62
N ARG A 432 8.95 -12.81 8.85
CA ARG A 432 8.06 -13.85 9.40
C ARG A 432 8.86 -15.05 9.89
N VAL A 433 9.12 -15.09 11.20
CA VAL A 433 9.73 -16.24 11.87
C VAL A 433 8.89 -17.51 11.68
N LEU A 434 9.54 -18.61 11.30
CA LEU A 434 8.90 -19.92 11.12
C LEU A 434 9.27 -20.88 12.27
N ASN A 435 8.27 -21.64 12.74
CA ASN A 435 8.49 -22.76 13.65
C ASN A 435 8.51 -24.10 12.89
N ALA A 436 7.37 -24.52 12.35
CA ALA A 436 7.19 -25.68 11.47
C ALA A 436 5.76 -25.69 10.88
N PRO A 437 5.43 -24.68 10.05
CA PRO A 437 4.10 -24.60 9.43
C PRO A 437 3.83 -25.83 8.57
N GLU A 438 2.55 -26.14 8.36
CA GLU A 438 2.15 -27.27 7.52
C GLU A 438 2.41 -26.99 6.03
N TYR A 439 2.29 -25.72 5.62
CA TYR A 439 2.62 -25.30 4.27
C TYR A 439 3.24 -23.91 4.18
N VAL A 440 3.87 -23.66 3.04
CA VAL A 440 4.21 -22.34 2.53
C VAL A 440 3.81 -22.24 1.07
N THR A 441 2.98 -21.25 0.72
CA THR A 441 2.62 -20.96 -0.66
C THR A 441 3.16 -19.59 -1.06
N TRP A 442 3.90 -19.54 -2.15
CA TRP A 442 4.25 -18.32 -2.86
C TRP A 442 3.36 -18.19 -4.09
N TYR A 443 2.85 -17.01 -4.36
CA TYR A 443 1.99 -16.80 -5.52
C TYR A 443 2.13 -15.39 -6.08
N TRP A 444 2.03 -15.32 -7.41
CA TRP A 444 2.10 -14.08 -8.16
C TRP A 444 0.79 -13.31 -8.08
N ILE A 445 0.83 -12.04 -7.67
CA ILE A 445 -0.30 -11.13 -7.71
C ILE A 445 0.09 -9.78 -8.30
N CYS A 446 -0.91 -9.03 -8.77
CA CYS A 446 -0.78 -7.64 -9.21
C CYS A 446 -1.74 -6.77 -8.41
N LEU A 447 -1.19 -5.88 -7.57
CA LEU A 447 -1.96 -4.96 -6.72
C LEU A 447 -2.57 -3.81 -7.52
#